data_AF-A0AB73IP47-F1
#
_entry.id   AF-A0AB73IP47-F1
#
_cell.length_a   1.000
_cell.length_b   1.000
_cell.length_c   1.000
_cell.angle_alpha   90.00
_cell.angle_beta   90.00
_cell.angle_gamma   90.00
#
_symmetry.space_group_name_H-M   'P 1'
#
loop_
_entity.id
_entity.type
_entity.pdbx_description
1 polymer ?
#
loop_
_entity_poly.entity_id
_entity_poly.type
_entity_poly.pdbx_seq_one_letter_code
_entity_poly.pdbx_strand_id
1 'polypeptide(L)'
;MNRRIAVAVFCILHLSACAVDHATTPPTAGSGAATNAAAASNAEALVEQAVEEQRLRELGVQPGTKKAAIMMRWYRTIREAPDLKAAFPAGIPPSQTPQGQVVFADGLSRVTPARRAEFWSLYARVAAAHLPDDCYGQTSPAAISSRLMAFPNLTDEDTDEYLGLVAAMLHASAQHAPEHVPTPAELMAASTALGKMMVTEVKSKADADHLARVLVNRSTASIADACWVTKVSIRAIDRMPPEEKDVLLASAYHQPVVAAAAPASSAAPAAGSRN
;
A
#
# COMPACT_ATOMS: atom_id res chain seq x y z
N MET A 1 8.22 16.74 -8.22
CA MET A 1 7.85 17.09 -6.83
C MET A 1 6.39 16.73 -6.62
N ASN A 2 6.09 15.64 -5.90
CA ASN A 2 4.82 15.43 -5.17
C ASN A 2 4.92 14.16 -4.29
N ARG A 3 5.46 14.36 -3.08
CA ARG A 3 5.71 13.38 -2.00
C ARG A 3 4.43 12.96 -1.25
N ARG A 4 3.30 12.71 -1.93
CA ARG A 4 2.01 12.48 -1.24
C ARG A 4 1.23 11.22 -1.63
N ILE A 5 1.83 10.30 -2.38
CA ILE A 5 1.12 9.12 -2.91
C ILE A 5 1.22 7.90 -1.99
N ALA A 6 1.94 8.03 -0.87
CA ALA A 6 2.30 6.93 -0.01
C ALA A 6 1.76 7.22 1.40
N VAL A 7 0.45 7.10 1.64
CA VAL A 7 -0.14 7.52 2.94
C VAL A 7 -1.06 6.47 3.60
N ALA A 8 -1.58 5.46 2.90
CA ALA A 8 -2.42 4.46 3.60
C ALA A 8 -1.72 3.27 4.20
N VAL A 9 -0.63 2.83 3.59
CA VAL A 9 0.19 1.77 4.20
C VAL A 9 1.12 2.36 5.27
N PHE A 10 1.09 3.68 5.43
CA PHE A 10 2.09 4.47 6.14
C PHE A 10 1.85 4.60 7.65
N CYS A 11 0.64 4.33 8.12
CA CYS A 11 0.36 4.56 9.53
C CYS A 11 0.88 3.44 10.45
N ILE A 12 1.25 2.25 9.92
CA ILE A 12 1.53 1.04 10.74
C ILE A 12 2.74 1.24 11.64
N LEU A 13 3.61 2.19 11.32
CA LEU A 13 4.91 2.28 11.95
C LEU A 13 5.28 3.74 12.28
N HIS A 14 4.47 4.42 13.10
CA HIS A 14 4.89 5.68 13.70
C HIS A 14 5.75 5.47 14.95
N LEU A 15 6.76 6.33 15.12
CA LEU A 15 8.05 6.06 15.75
C LEU A 15 8.10 6.33 17.25
N SER A 16 9.06 5.68 17.90
CA SER A 16 9.57 6.06 19.21
C SER A 16 10.56 7.21 19.01
N ALA A 17 10.27 8.36 19.59
CA ALA A 17 11.21 9.47 19.71
C ALA A 17 10.90 10.24 20.99
N CYS A 18 11.26 9.64 22.13
CA CYS A 18 11.58 10.31 23.38
C CYS A 18 12.48 9.36 24.19
N ALA A 19 13.73 9.16 23.74
CA ALA A 19 14.78 8.76 24.65
C ALA A 19 15.35 10.07 25.21
N VAL A 20 15.06 10.33 26.48
CA VAL A 20 15.67 11.42 27.25
C VAL A 20 17.12 11.01 27.50
N ASP A 21 18.06 11.68 26.82
CA ASP A 21 19.48 11.64 27.18
C ASP A 21 19.65 12.25 28.57
N HIS A 22 19.68 11.44 29.62
CA HIS A 22 20.23 11.82 30.93
C HIS A 22 21.27 10.79 31.39
N ALA A 23 22.47 10.94 30.83
CA ALA A 23 23.69 10.41 31.42
C ALA A 23 24.00 11.16 32.74
N THR A 24 23.57 10.55 33.84
CA THR A 24 24.26 10.41 35.13
C THR A 24 25.41 11.35 35.50
N THR A 25 25.18 12.12 36.58
CA THR A 25 26.16 12.35 37.66
C THR A 25 25.63 11.63 38.92
N PRO A 26 26.38 10.73 39.58
CA PRO A 26 25.86 9.96 40.70
C PRO A 26 26.08 10.66 42.04
N PRO A 27 25.09 10.66 42.96
CA PRO A 27 25.36 10.64 44.37
C PRO A 27 25.05 9.26 44.97
N THR A 28 26.08 8.74 45.60
CA THR A 28 26.20 7.76 46.69
C THR A 28 24.97 6.92 47.08
N ALA A 29 25.23 5.61 47.15
CA ALA A 29 24.31 4.52 47.49
C ALA A 29 23.47 4.73 48.78
N GLY A 30 22.19 4.44 48.66
CA GLY A 30 21.27 4.13 49.77
C GLY A 30 20.33 3.01 49.35
N SER A 31 19.94 2.16 50.30
CA SER A 31 19.20 0.88 50.17
C SER A 31 17.77 0.95 49.55
N GLY A 32 17.51 1.87 48.63
CA GLY A 32 16.30 1.99 47.81
C GLY A 32 16.52 1.74 46.31
N ALA A 33 17.72 1.32 45.90
CA ALA A 33 18.09 1.17 44.49
C ALA A 33 17.29 0.08 43.75
N ALA A 34 16.94 -1.04 44.41
CA ALA A 34 16.16 -2.11 43.81
C ALA A 34 14.68 -1.74 43.60
N THR A 35 14.07 -1.02 44.56
CA THR A 35 12.70 -0.50 44.44
C THR A 35 12.60 0.62 43.40
N ASN A 36 13.62 1.46 43.28
CA ASN A 36 13.66 2.53 42.29
C ASN A 36 13.91 2.00 40.86
N ALA A 37 14.72 0.95 40.69
CA ALA A 37 14.93 0.30 39.40
C ALA A 37 13.69 -0.50 38.93
N ALA A 38 13.01 -1.19 39.85
CA ALA A 38 11.74 -1.86 39.55
C ALA A 38 10.61 -0.85 39.23
N ALA A 39 10.53 0.27 39.96
CA ALA A 39 9.57 1.32 39.66
C ALA A 39 9.88 2.05 38.34
N ALA A 40 11.16 2.28 38.02
CA ALA A 40 11.58 2.89 36.76
C ALA A 40 11.31 1.98 35.56
N SER A 41 11.60 0.68 35.65
CA SER A 41 11.29 -0.29 34.59
C SER A 41 9.78 -0.48 34.38
N ASN A 42 9.00 -0.47 35.46
CA ASN A 42 7.53 -0.47 35.36
C ASN A 42 7.00 0.81 34.71
N ALA A 43 7.58 1.98 35.02
CA ALA A 43 7.21 3.25 34.39
C ALA A 43 7.57 3.27 32.89
N GLU A 44 8.74 2.75 32.52
CA GLU A 44 9.16 2.62 31.11
C GLU A 44 8.23 1.70 30.33
N ALA A 45 7.87 0.54 30.88
CA ALA A 45 6.92 -0.39 30.27
C ALA A 45 5.52 0.23 30.09
N LEU A 46 5.05 1.02 31.06
CA LEU A 46 3.76 1.73 30.96
C LEU A 46 3.78 2.82 29.88
N VAL A 47 4.91 3.54 29.73
CA VAL A 47 5.08 4.52 28.66
C VAL A 47 5.10 3.84 27.29
N GLU A 48 5.83 2.73 27.14
CA GLU A 48 5.87 1.95 25.90
C GLU A 48 4.47 1.46 25.53
N GLN A 49 3.73 0.87 26.48
CA GLN A 49 2.36 0.44 26.28
C GLN A 49 1.44 1.60 25.87
N ALA A 50 1.50 2.74 26.56
CA ALA A 50 0.66 3.90 26.24
C ALA A 50 0.94 4.44 24.82
N VAL A 51 2.20 4.41 24.39
CA VAL A 51 2.62 4.79 23.04
C VAL A 51 2.09 3.78 22.01
N GLU A 52 2.19 2.48 22.27
CA GLU A 52 1.65 1.44 21.37
C GLU A 52 0.13 1.55 21.21
N GLU A 53 -0.59 1.73 22.31
CA GLU A 53 -2.04 1.93 22.30
C GLU A 53 -2.46 3.19 21.54
N GLN A 54 -1.69 4.27 21.68
CA GLN A 54 -1.94 5.51 20.95
C GLN A 54 -1.77 5.31 19.44
N ARG A 55 -0.75 4.57 19.01
CA ARG A 55 -0.52 4.25 17.59
C ARG A 55 -1.65 3.40 17.01
N LEU A 56 -2.13 2.40 17.77
CA LEU A 56 -3.30 1.62 17.37
C LEU A 56 -4.50 2.53 17.15
N ARG A 57 -4.74 3.51 18.06
CA ARG A 57 -5.83 4.48 17.90
C ARG A 57 -5.66 5.37 16.66
N GLU A 58 -4.45 5.84 16.36
CA GLU A 58 -4.15 6.60 15.13
C GLU A 58 -4.41 5.78 13.85
N LEU A 59 -4.25 4.46 13.95
CA LEU A 59 -4.58 3.50 12.91
C LEU A 59 -6.08 3.14 12.83
N GLY A 60 -6.90 3.73 13.70
CA GLY A 60 -8.32 3.42 13.82
C GLY A 60 -8.59 2.04 14.43
N VAL A 61 -7.62 1.47 15.14
CA VAL A 61 -7.72 0.16 15.80
C VAL A 61 -7.83 0.34 17.31
N GLN A 62 -8.87 -0.25 17.89
CA GLN A 62 -9.09 -0.18 19.33
C GLN A 62 -8.06 -1.06 20.07
N PRO A 63 -7.35 -0.53 21.08
CA PRO A 63 -6.49 -1.32 21.95
C PRO A 63 -7.22 -2.47 22.64
N GLY A 64 -6.50 -3.55 22.95
CA GLY A 64 -7.06 -4.73 23.63
C GLY A 64 -7.93 -5.64 22.74
N THR A 65 -8.13 -5.31 21.46
CA THR A 65 -8.85 -6.17 20.50
C THR A 65 -7.95 -7.25 19.90
N LYS A 66 -8.56 -8.30 19.31
CA LYS A 66 -7.82 -9.32 18.54
C LYS A 66 -7.03 -8.70 17.39
N LYS A 67 -7.60 -7.73 16.66
CA LYS A 67 -6.91 -6.91 15.67
C LYS A 67 -5.66 -6.23 16.21
N ALA A 68 -5.76 -5.57 17.36
CA ALA A 68 -4.61 -4.94 18.01
C ALA A 68 -3.50 -5.95 18.30
N ALA A 69 -3.84 -7.14 18.83
CA ALA A 69 -2.87 -8.20 19.08
C ALA A 69 -2.18 -8.70 17.80
N ILE A 70 -2.91 -8.82 16.68
CA ILE A 70 -2.37 -9.17 15.36
C ILE A 70 -1.37 -8.11 14.90
N MET A 71 -1.74 -6.83 14.96
CA MET A 71 -0.87 -5.74 14.54
C MET A 71 0.41 -5.67 15.37
N MET A 72 0.31 -5.82 16.70
CA MET A 72 1.47 -5.81 17.58
C MET A 72 2.38 -7.02 17.40
N ARG A 73 1.83 -8.18 17.05
CA ARG A 73 2.63 -9.35 16.66
C ARG A 73 3.43 -9.07 15.39
N TRP A 74 2.80 -8.53 14.35
CA TRP A 74 3.48 -8.19 13.10
C TRP A 74 4.51 -7.07 13.27
N TYR A 75 4.19 -6.06 14.07
CA TYR A 75 5.14 -4.99 14.42
C TYR A 75 6.43 -5.57 15.02
N ARG A 76 6.31 -6.45 16.04
CA ARG A 76 7.47 -7.11 16.64
C ARG A 76 8.20 -7.99 15.64
N THR A 77 7.47 -8.79 14.86
CA THR A 77 8.05 -9.67 13.82
C THR A 77 8.91 -8.88 12.82
N ILE A 78 8.39 -7.76 12.30
CA ILE A 78 9.09 -6.89 11.35
C ILE A 78 10.27 -6.19 12.02
N ARG A 79 10.09 -5.66 13.24
CA ARG A 79 11.15 -4.97 14.00
C ARG A 79 12.30 -5.90 14.33
N GLU A 80 12.01 -7.18 14.61
CA GLU A 80 12.99 -8.15 15.10
C GLU A 80 13.71 -8.90 13.98
N ALA A 81 13.17 -8.89 12.76
CA ALA A 81 13.73 -9.48 11.55
C ALA A 81 15.17 -9.01 11.26
N PRO A 82 16.16 -9.93 11.16
CA PRO A 82 17.57 -9.56 11.00
C PRO A 82 17.89 -8.77 9.72
N ASP A 83 17.29 -9.16 8.60
CA ASP A 83 17.47 -8.51 7.31
C ASP A 83 16.84 -7.11 7.27
N LEU A 84 15.65 -6.96 7.87
CA LEU A 84 15.01 -5.64 8.01
C LEU A 84 15.78 -4.75 8.99
N LYS A 85 16.32 -5.29 10.09
CA LYS A 85 17.23 -4.54 10.97
C LYS A 85 18.48 -4.05 10.23
N ALA A 86 19.07 -4.89 9.39
CA ALA A 86 20.23 -4.51 8.60
C ALA A 86 19.90 -3.41 7.57
N ALA A 87 18.72 -3.50 6.93
CA ALA A 87 18.24 -2.49 6.00
C ALA A 87 17.77 -1.19 6.68
N PHE A 88 17.31 -1.25 7.94
CA PHE A 88 16.73 -0.14 8.71
C PHE A 88 17.34 -0.03 10.12
N PRO A 89 18.65 0.24 10.24
CA PRO A 89 19.42 0.08 11.49
C PRO A 89 19.05 1.05 12.62
N ALA A 90 18.33 2.13 12.34
CA ALA A 90 17.91 3.09 13.37
C ALA A 90 16.60 2.69 14.08
N GLY A 91 16.04 1.51 13.78
CA GLY A 91 14.68 1.16 14.20
C GLY A 91 13.63 2.13 13.66
N ILE A 92 14.02 2.99 12.70
CA ILE A 92 13.16 3.90 11.97
C ILE A 92 12.42 3.04 10.96
N PRO A 93 11.13 2.78 11.15
CA PRO A 93 10.36 2.01 10.22
C PRO A 93 10.50 2.48 8.77
N PRO A 94 10.44 1.54 7.82
CA PRO A 94 10.67 1.83 6.41
C PRO A 94 9.80 3.00 5.90
N SER A 95 8.56 3.12 6.36
CA SER A 95 7.65 4.20 6.00
C SER A 95 8.18 5.63 6.25
N GLN A 96 9.17 5.81 7.13
CA GLN A 96 9.68 7.12 7.55
C GLN A 96 11.01 7.51 6.94
N THR A 97 11.66 6.60 6.22
CA THR A 97 12.85 6.94 5.44
C THR A 97 12.47 7.00 3.96
N PRO A 98 12.99 7.95 3.17
CA PRO A 98 12.84 7.91 1.72
C PRO A 98 13.22 6.53 1.14
N GLN A 99 14.24 5.89 1.71
CA GLN A 99 14.69 4.54 1.38
C GLN A 99 13.62 3.49 1.67
N GLY A 100 12.93 3.55 2.80
CA GLY A 100 11.92 2.56 3.12
C GLY A 100 10.58 2.80 2.43
N GLN A 101 10.30 4.02 1.94
CA GLN A 101 9.22 4.27 0.97
C GLN A 101 9.53 3.59 -0.37
N VAL A 102 10.79 3.62 -0.80
CA VAL A 102 11.27 2.90 -2.00
C VAL A 102 11.21 1.39 -1.79
N VAL A 103 11.66 0.88 -0.64
CA VAL A 103 11.58 -0.56 -0.30
C VAL A 103 10.14 -1.07 -0.32
N PHE A 104 9.19 -0.28 0.18
CA PHE A 104 7.78 -0.67 0.14
C PHE A 104 7.20 -0.64 -1.28
N ALA A 105 7.50 0.39 -2.07
CA ALA A 105 7.03 0.51 -3.45
C ALA A 105 7.64 -0.57 -4.37
N ASP A 106 8.92 -0.91 -4.16
CA ASP A 106 9.65 -1.92 -4.92
C ASP A 106 9.31 -3.35 -4.47
N GLY A 107 8.67 -3.53 -3.31
CA GLY A 107 8.43 -4.85 -2.75
C GLY A 107 7.47 -5.71 -3.59
N LEU A 108 6.46 -5.11 -4.25
CA LEU A 108 5.49 -5.88 -5.04
C LEU A 108 6.12 -6.46 -6.32
N SER A 109 7.01 -5.73 -6.98
CA SER A 109 7.74 -6.22 -8.17
C SER A 109 8.76 -7.31 -7.83
N ARG A 110 9.19 -7.41 -6.56
CA ARG A 110 10.20 -8.38 -6.08
C ARG A 110 9.64 -9.66 -5.46
N VAL A 111 8.38 -9.68 -5.04
CA VAL A 111 7.75 -10.92 -4.54
C VAL A 111 7.38 -11.87 -5.68
N THR A 112 7.14 -13.14 -5.37
CA THR A 112 6.72 -14.14 -6.38
C THR A 112 5.36 -13.81 -6.99
N PRO A 113 5.03 -14.31 -8.20
CA PRO A 113 3.71 -14.17 -8.81
C PRO A 113 2.54 -14.58 -7.91
N ALA A 114 2.70 -15.67 -7.15
CA ALA A 114 1.69 -16.15 -6.22
C ALA A 114 1.37 -15.11 -5.13
N ARG A 115 2.39 -14.46 -4.55
CA ARG A 115 2.22 -13.41 -3.55
C ARG A 115 1.57 -12.15 -4.10
N ARG A 116 1.89 -11.77 -5.36
CA ARG A 116 1.18 -10.67 -6.03
C ARG A 116 -0.29 -10.99 -6.23
N ALA A 117 -0.59 -12.23 -6.65
CA ALA A 117 -1.96 -12.69 -6.82
C ALA A 117 -2.74 -12.72 -5.49
N GLU A 118 -2.14 -13.20 -4.40
CA GLU A 118 -2.73 -13.16 -3.05
C GLU A 118 -3.07 -11.72 -2.63
N PHE A 119 -2.14 -10.78 -2.84
CA PHE A 119 -2.39 -9.36 -2.55
C PHE A 119 -3.56 -8.81 -3.36
N TRP A 120 -3.63 -9.14 -4.65
CA TRP A 120 -4.76 -8.74 -5.48
C TRP A 120 -6.08 -9.35 -5.02
N SER A 121 -6.10 -10.64 -4.68
CA SER A 121 -7.31 -11.33 -4.19
C SER A 121 -7.82 -10.72 -2.89
N LEU A 122 -6.92 -10.39 -1.95
CA LEU A 122 -7.26 -9.63 -0.75
C LEU A 122 -7.87 -8.28 -1.11
N TYR A 123 -7.21 -7.49 -1.97
CA TYR A 123 -7.67 -6.17 -2.38
C TYR A 123 -9.07 -6.23 -3.03
N ALA A 124 -9.28 -7.17 -3.96
CA ALA A 124 -10.55 -7.34 -4.66
C ALA A 124 -11.68 -7.75 -3.70
N ARG A 125 -11.40 -8.63 -2.73
CA ARG A 125 -12.36 -9.04 -1.70
C ARG A 125 -12.75 -7.87 -0.79
N VAL A 126 -11.78 -7.10 -0.30
CA VAL A 126 -12.04 -5.90 0.52
C VAL A 126 -12.80 -4.85 -0.29
N ALA A 127 -12.46 -4.65 -1.56
CA ALA A 127 -13.19 -3.75 -2.46
C ALA A 127 -14.65 -4.16 -2.63
N ALA A 128 -14.92 -5.45 -2.83
CA ALA A 128 -16.27 -5.97 -2.99
C ALA A 128 -17.13 -5.73 -1.73
N ALA A 129 -16.53 -5.77 -0.54
CA ALA A 129 -17.22 -5.57 0.73
C ALA A 129 -17.37 -4.09 1.13
N HIS A 130 -16.39 -3.24 0.82
CA HIS A 130 -16.26 -1.92 1.46
C HIS A 130 -16.17 -0.72 0.50
N LEU A 131 -16.05 -0.92 -0.81
CA LEU A 131 -15.89 0.18 -1.75
C LEU A 131 -17.25 0.86 -2.05
N PRO A 132 -17.50 2.09 -1.56
CA PRO A 132 -18.77 2.78 -1.77
C PRO A 132 -18.96 3.19 -3.24
N ASP A 133 -20.17 3.59 -3.60
CA ASP A 133 -20.52 4.00 -4.98
C ASP A 133 -19.82 5.28 -5.44
N ASP A 134 -19.38 6.12 -4.52
CA ASP A 134 -18.63 7.35 -4.79
C ASP A 134 -17.12 7.20 -4.59
N CYS A 135 -16.63 6.00 -4.26
CA CYS A 135 -15.23 5.71 -3.93
C CYS A 135 -14.64 6.73 -2.94
N TYR A 136 -15.42 7.11 -1.91
CA TYR A 136 -15.05 8.08 -0.89
C TYR A 136 -14.81 9.50 -1.41
N GLY A 137 -15.46 9.86 -2.52
CA GLY A 137 -15.27 11.16 -3.16
C GLY A 137 -13.92 11.29 -3.89
N GLN A 138 -13.22 10.18 -4.15
CA GLN A 138 -11.89 10.18 -4.75
C GLN A 138 -11.93 9.75 -6.23
N THR A 139 -11.12 10.41 -7.06
CA THR A 139 -10.87 9.99 -8.45
C THR A 139 -9.53 9.29 -8.64
N SER A 140 -8.60 9.46 -7.69
CA SER A 140 -7.26 8.87 -7.75
C SER A 140 -7.29 7.41 -7.28
N PRO A 141 -6.87 6.43 -8.11
CA PRO A 141 -6.80 5.03 -7.70
C PRO A 141 -5.93 4.81 -6.47
N ALA A 142 -4.84 5.58 -6.32
CA ALA A 142 -3.99 5.49 -5.15
C ALA A 142 -4.70 5.98 -3.88
N ALA A 143 -5.47 7.07 -3.96
CA ALA A 143 -6.25 7.58 -2.83
C ALA A 143 -7.40 6.64 -2.45
N ILE A 144 -8.07 6.04 -3.45
CA ILE A 144 -9.11 5.03 -3.25
C ILE A 144 -8.53 3.80 -2.56
N SER A 145 -7.47 3.21 -3.13
CA SER A 145 -6.80 2.02 -2.58
C SER A 145 -6.31 2.27 -1.17
N SER A 146 -5.79 3.49 -0.96
CA SER A 146 -5.32 3.95 0.33
C SER A 146 -6.42 3.90 1.37
N ARG A 147 -7.54 4.56 1.11
CA ARG A 147 -8.65 4.57 2.05
C ARG A 147 -9.30 3.20 2.22
N LEU A 148 -9.38 2.42 1.15
CA LEU A 148 -9.97 1.08 1.16
C LEU A 148 -9.19 0.14 2.07
N MET A 149 -7.86 0.11 1.95
CA MET A 149 -6.98 -0.80 2.70
C MET A 149 -6.61 -0.30 4.11
N ALA A 150 -7.32 0.70 4.65
CA ALA A 150 -7.16 1.12 6.03
C ALA A 150 -7.68 0.04 7.01
N PHE A 151 -7.00 -0.18 8.13
CA PHE A 151 -7.34 -1.24 9.10
C PHE A 151 -8.78 -1.28 9.60
N PRO A 152 -9.49 -0.14 9.76
CA PRO A 152 -10.91 -0.16 10.13
C PRO A 152 -11.79 -0.90 9.13
N ASN A 153 -11.38 -0.98 7.86
CA ASN A 153 -12.13 -1.67 6.80
C ASN A 153 -11.73 -3.14 6.64
N LEU A 154 -10.67 -3.60 7.33
CA LEU A 154 -10.22 -4.98 7.23
C LEU A 154 -10.91 -5.82 8.31
N THR A 155 -11.16 -7.09 8.06
CA THR A 155 -11.44 -8.06 9.14
C THR A 155 -10.16 -8.36 9.94
N ASP A 156 -10.25 -9.13 11.02
CA ASP A 156 -9.04 -9.57 11.74
C ASP A 156 -8.19 -10.47 10.84
N GLU A 157 -8.84 -11.36 10.09
CA GLU A 157 -8.22 -12.28 9.14
C GLU A 157 -7.58 -11.52 7.97
N ASP A 158 -8.29 -10.57 7.36
CA ASP A 158 -7.72 -9.72 6.30
C ASP A 158 -6.58 -8.84 6.82
N THR A 159 -6.63 -8.41 8.09
CA THR A 159 -5.53 -7.66 8.73
C THR A 159 -4.28 -8.53 8.83
N ASP A 160 -4.42 -9.79 9.24
CA ASP A 160 -3.31 -10.73 9.36
C ASP A 160 -2.69 -11.05 7.98
N GLU A 161 -3.55 -11.35 7.00
CA GLU A 161 -3.14 -11.62 5.62
C GLU A 161 -2.42 -10.41 5.00
N TYR A 162 -3.00 -9.21 5.14
CA TYR A 162 -2.42 -7.97 4.65
C TYR A 162 -1.02 -7.72 5.22
N LEU A 163 -0.86 -7.85 6.53
CA LEU A 163 0.42 -7.62 7.20
C LEU A 163 1.45 -8.68 6.84
N GLY A 164 1.03 -9.94 6.63
CA GLY A 164 1.92 -10.99 6.14
C GLY A 164 2.43 -10.75 4.72
N LEU A 165 1.56 -10.27 3.83
CA LEU A 165 1.95 -9.88 2.48
C LEU A 165 2.90 -8.67 2.48
N VAL A 166 2.62 -7.66 3.31
CA VAL A 166 3.50 -6.50 3.50
C VAL A 166 4.87 -6.94 4.05
N ALA A 167 4.91 -7.83 5.03
CA ALA A 167 6.17 -8.36 5.56
C ALA A 167 6.97 -9.08 4.47
N ALA A 168 6.33 -9.90 3.64
CA ALA A 168 7.00 -10.58 2.52
C ALA A 168 7.60 -9.59 1.51
N MET A 169 6.89 -8.50 1.20
CA MET A 169 7.39 -7.42 0.33
C MET A 169 8.61 -6.72 0.93
N LEU A 170 8.57 -6.42 2.23
CA LEU A 170 9.70 -5.80 2.95
C LEU A 170 10.93 -6.71 2.93
N HIS A 171 10.77 -8.00 3.22
CA HIS A 171 11.85 -8.99 3.17
C HIS A 171 12.45 -9.10 1.77
N ALA A 172 11.60 -9.24 0.73
CA ALA A 172 12.06 -9.33 -0.65
C ALA A 172 12.87 -8.10 -1.07
N SER A 173 12.45 -6.90 -0.65
CA SER A 173 13.21 -5.69 -0.92
C SER A 173 14.50 -5.57 -0.12
N ALA A 174 14.50 -5.91 1.18
CA ALA A 174 15.70 -5.84 2.02
C ALA A 174 16.78 -6.84 1.58
N GLN A 175 16.36 -7.98 1.04
CA GLN A 175 17.25 -9.02 0.48
C GLN A 175 17.66 -8.72 -0.97
N HIS A 176 17.21 -7.60 -1.54
CA HIS A 176 17.40 -7.26 -2.95
C HIS A 176 17.01 -8.41 -3.90
N ALA A 177 15.88 -9.07 -3.61
CA ALA A 177 15.35 -10.12 -4.47
C ALA A 177 15.16 -9.60 -5.91
N PRO A 178 15.33 -10.45 -6.93
CA PRO A 178 15.19 -10.05 -8.32
C PRO A 178 13.85 -9.37 -8.58
N GLU A 179 13.91 -8.25 -9.29
CA GLU A 179 12.72 -7.51 -9.66
C GLU A 179 12.13 -8.09 -10.96
N HIS A 180 10.82 -8.32 -10.97
CA HIS A 180 10.10 -8.55 -12.21
C HIS A 180 9.76 -7.19 -12.85
N VAL A 181 10.55 -6.80 -13.84
CA VAL A 181 10.29 -5.62 -14.66
C VAL A 181 9.74 -6.09 -16.01
N PRO A 182 8.42 -5.94 -16.26
CA PRO A 182 7.84 -6.38 -17.52
C PRO A 182 8.38 -5.59 -18.71
N THR A 183 8.57 -6.26 -19.83
CA THR A 183 8.91 -5.66 -21.11
C THR A 183 7.72 -4.85 -21.66
N PRO A 184 7.98 -3.88 -22.57
CA PRO A 184 6.90 -3.16 -23.24
C PRO A 184 5.89 -4.07 -23.96
N ALA A 185 6.35 -5.19 -24.51
CA ALA A 185 5.49 -6.17 -25.19
C ALA A 185 4.56 -6.88 -24.21
N GLU A 186 5.07 -7.32 -23.05
CA GLU A 186 4.27 -7.92 -21.98
C GLU A 186 3.24 -6.93 -21.43
N LEU A 187 3.63 -5.67 -21.20
CA LEU A 187 2.72 -4.62 -20.75
C LEU A 187 1.59 -4.33 -21.75
N MET A 188 1.91 -4.33 -23.05
CA MET A 188 0.92 -4.16 -24.11
C MET A 188 -0.04 -5.35 -24.17
N ALA A 189 0.46 -6.58 -24.01
CA ALA A 189 -0.37 -7.78 -23.94
C ALA A 189 -1.30 -7.74 -22.72
N ALA A 190 -0.77 -7.40 -21.54
CA ALA A 190 -1.54 -7.27 -20.31
C ALA A 190 -2.59 -6.16 -20.38
N SER A 191 -2.26 -5.00 -20.96
CA SER A 191 -3.21 -3.90 -21.18
C SER A 191 -4.33 -4.29 -22.14
N THR A 192 -4.00 -5.04 -23.20
CA THR A 192 -4.97 -5.58 -24.14
C THR A 192 -5.90 -6.60 -23.49
N ALA A 193 -5.34 -7.50 -22.68
CA ALA A 193 -6.12 -8.48 -21.91
C ALA A 193 -7.05 -7.77 -20.91
N LEU A 194 -6.57 -6.76 -20.19
CA LEU A 194 -7.38 -5.94 -19.30
C LEU A 194 -8.52 -5.27 -20.06
N GLY A 195 -8.24 -4.61 -21.19
CA GLY A 195 -9.26 -3.96 -22.01
C GLY A 195 -10.37 -4.92 -22.45
N LYS A 196 -10.00 -6.14 -22.89
CA LYS A 196 -10.95 -7.21 -23.21
C LYS A 196 -11.81 -7.59 -22.00
N MET A 197 -11.19 -7.80 -20.84
CA MET A 197 -11.92 -8.16 -19.62
C MET A 197 -12.86 -7.04 -19.16
N MET A 198 -12.44 -5.77 -19.22
CA MET A 198 -13.30 -4.65 -18.86
C MET A 198 -14.53 -4.53 -19.77
N VAL A 199 -14.42 -4.86 -21.06
CA VAL A 199 -15.57 -4.93 -21.96
C VAL A 199 -16.51 -6.08 -21.59
N THR A 200 -16.00 -7.21 -21.09
CA THR A 200 -16.86 -8.31 -20.61
C THR A 200 -17.56 -8.01 -19.29
N GLU A 201 -17.07 -7.05 -18.49
CA GLU A 201 -17.68 -6.63 -17.23
C GLU A 201 -18.91 -5.73 -17.38
N VAL A 202 -19.09 -5.11 -18.55
CA VAL A 202 -20.16 -4.16 -18.80
C VAL A 202 -21.35 -4.82 -19.48
N LYS A 203 -22.56 -4.35 -19.17
CA LYS A 203 -23.80 -5.08 -19.47
C LYS A 203 -24.35 -4.81 -20.86
N SER A 204 -23.92 -3.72 -21.50
CA SER A 204 -24.49 -3.25 -22.75
C SER A 204 -23.48 -2.53 -23.63
N LYS A 205 -23.82 -2.37 -24.92
CA LYS A 205 -23.05 -1.52 -25.83
C LYS A 205 -22.95 -0.07 -25.34
N ALA A 206 -24.02 0.46 -24.74
CA ALA A 206 -24.03 1.81 -24.19
C ALA A 206 -23.02 1.95 -23.03
N ASP A 207 -22.93 0.93 -22.17
CA ASP A 207 -21.93 0.89 -21.09
C ASP A 207 -20.51 0.75 -21.63
N ALA A 208 -20.30 -0.03 -22.70
CA ALA A 208 -19.00 -0.15 -23.36
C ALA A 208 -18.58 1.19 -24.00
N ASP A 209 -19.51 1.89 -24.66
CA ASP A 209 -19.25 3.21 -25.22
C ASP A 209 -18.99 4.24 -24.09
N HIS A 210 -19.66 4.11 -22.94
CA HIS A 210 -19.41 4.92 -21.74
C HIS A 210 -18.02 4.65 -21.15
N LEU A 211 -17.66 3.38 -21.01
CA LEU A 211 -16.34 2.94 -20.56
C LEU A 211 -15.22 3.55 -21.40
N ALA A 212 -15.35 3.46 -22.73
CA ALA A 212 -14.38 4.04 -23.65
C ALA A 212 -14.24 5.56 -23.47
N ARG A 213 -15.37 6.29 -23.33
CA ARG A 213 -15.34 7.74 -23.11
C ARG A 213 -14.63 8.13 -21.81
N VAL A 214 -14.90 7.41 -20.72
CA VAL A 214 -14.29 7.69 -19.41
C VAL A 214 -12.80 7.36 -19.42
N LEU A 215 -12.38 6.25 -20.05
CA LEU A 215 -10.97 5.88 -20.15
C LEU A 215 -10.14 6.89 -20.98
N VAL A 216 -10.70 7.40 -22.09
CA VAL A 216 -10.04 8.42 -22.92
C VAL A 216 -9.97 9.78 -22.22
N ASN A 217 -11.01 10.14 -21.45
CA ASN A 217 -11.12 11.45 -20.80
C ASN A 217 -10.98 11.37 -19.28
N ARG A 218 -10.03 10.55 -18.80
CA ARG A 218 -9.90 10.23 -17.37
C ARG A 218 -9.65 11.46 -16.48
N SER A 219 -8.92 12.46 -16.98
CA SER A 219 -8.61 13.68 -16.23
C SER A 219 -9.82 14.57 -15.98
N THR A 220 -10.87 14.44 -16.79
CA THR A 220 -12.13 15.21 -16.68
C THR A 220 -13.31 14.36 -16.25
N ALA A 221 -13.08 13.09 -15.91
CA ALA A 221 -14.13 12.18 -15.47
C ALA A 221 -14.73 12.66 -14.14
N SER A 222 -16.05 12.51 -13.99
CA SER A 222 -16.71 12.73 -12.71
C SER A 222 -16.25 11.71 -11.66
N ILE A 223 -16.45 12.00 -10.38
CA ILE A 223 -16.18 11.04 -9.29
C ILE A 223 -16.96 9.74 -9.51
N ALA A 224 -18.23 9.84 -9.90
CA ALA A 224 -19.08 8.68 -10.15
C ALA A 224 -18.53 7.82 -11.31
N ASP A 225 -18.10 8.46 -12.40
CA ASP A 225 -17.52 7.74 -13.55
C ASP A 225 -16.18 7.10 -13.20
N ALA A 226 -15.30 7.83 -12.52
CA ALA A 226 -14.01 7.31 -12.07
C ALA A 226 -14.19 6.12 -11.11
N CYS A 227 -15.16 6.20 -10.20
CA CYS A 227 -15.47 5.12 -9.27
C CYS A 227 -16.06 3.91 -10.00
N TRP A 228 -17.00 4.12 -10.91
CA TRP A 228 -17.58 3.06 -11.72
C TRP A 228 -16.52 2.32 -12.54
N VAL A 229 -15.64 3.06 -13.24
CA VAL A 229 -14.50 2.45 -13.97
C VAL A 229 -13.57 1.71 -13.01
N THR A 230 -13.30 2.24 -11.82
CA THR A 230 -12.48 1.54 -10.82
C THR A 230 -13.11 0.21 -10.42
N LYS A 231 -14.42 0.17 -10.14
CA LYS A 231 -15.14 -1.08 -9.83
C LYS A 231 -15.11 -2.07 -11.00
N VAL A 232 -15.24 -1.59 -12.23
CA VAL A 232 -15.09 -2.40 -13.45
C VAL A 232 -13.67 -2.96 -13.58
N SER A 233 -12.64 -2.13 -13.42
CA SER A 233 -11.24 -2.56 -13.47
C SER A 233 -10.92 -3.63 -12.44
N ILE A 234 -11.42 -3.50 -11.21
CA ILE A 234 -11.17 -4.49 -10.15
C ILE A 234 -11.71 -5.87 -10.55
N ARG A 235 -12.96 -5.93 -11.02
CA ARG A 235 -13.54 -7.21 -11.46
C ARG A 235 -12.84 -7.76 -12.71
N ALA A 236 -12.45 -6.88 -13.64
CA ALA A 236 -11.76 -7.26 -14.85
C ALA A 236 -10.38 -7.86 -14.56
N ILE A 237 -9.58 -7.24 -13.69
CA ILE A 237 -8.26 -7.75 -13.29
C ILE A 237 -8.40 -9.09 -12.58
N ASP A 238 -9.43 -9.28 -11.74
CA ASP A 238 -9.67 -10.57 -11.08
C ASP A 238 -9.90 -11.73 -12.08
N ARG A 239 -10.45 -11.43 -13.27
CA ARG A 239 -10.70 -12.40 -14.33
C ARG A 239 -9.61 -12.52 -15.40
N MET A 240 -8.56 -11.69 -15.33
CA MET A 240 -7.44 -11.79 -16.27
C MET A 240 -6.74 -13.15 -16.17
N PRO A 241 -6.17 -13.66 -17.29
CA PRO A 241 -5.34 -14.85 -17.23
C PRO A 241 -4.12 -14.61 -16.31
N PRO A 242 -3.58 -15.66 -15.65
CA PRO A 242 -2.58 -15.48 -14.60
C PRO A 242 -1.31 -14.75 -15.04
N GLU A 243 -0.81 -15.00 -16.25
CA GLU A 243 0.44 -14.41 -16.75
C GLU A 243 0.29 -12.90 -16.98
N GLU A 244 -0.75 -12.48 -17.70
CA GLU A 244 -1.04 -11.06 -17.93
C GLU A 244 -1.41 -10.32 -16.65
N LYS A 245 -2.11 -11.00 -15.72
CA LYS A 245 -2.42 -10.45 -14.40
C LYS A 245 -1.13 -10.17 -13.63
N ASP A 246 -0.20 -11.12 -13.62
CA ASP A 246 1.07 -10.97 -12.92
C ASP A 246 1.89 -9.79 -13.46
N VAL A 247 1.97 -9.66 -14.78
CA VAL A 247 2.61 -8.53 -15.46
C VAL A 247 2.00 -7.20 -15.01
N LEU A 248 0.66 -7.11 -14.99
CA LEU A 248 -0.02 -5.89 -14.56
C LEU A 248 0.27 -5.56 -13.10
N LEU A 249 0.22 -6.55 -12.22
CA LEU A 249 0.46 -6.37 -10.79
C LEU A 249 1.91 -5.97 -10.48
N ALA A 250 2.89 -6.58 -11.16
CA ALA A 250 4.29 -6.20 -11.03
C ALA A 250 4.55 -4.77 -11.52
N SER A 251 3.80 -4.31 -12.52
CA SER A 251 3.92 -2.96 -13.07
C SER A 251 3.28 -1.85 -12.22
N ALA A 252 2.44 -2.20 -11.25
CA ALA A 252 1.57 -1.24 -10.55
C ALA A 252 2.32 -0.12 -9.79
N TYR A 253 3.58 -0.35 -9.42
CA TYR A 253 4.43 0.61 -8.72
C TYR A 253 5.54 1.20 -9.59
N HIS A 254 5.70 0.72 -10.82
CA HIS A 254 6.55 1.36 -11.82
C HIS A 254 5.81 2.55 -12.44
N GLN A 255 6.22 3.76 -12.03
CA GLN A 255 5.54 5.03 -12.27
C GLN A 255 5.43 5.58 -13.73
N PRO A 256 5.72 4.87 -14.85
CA PRO A 256 5.33 5.41 -16.17
C PRO A 256 4.20 4.66 -16.89
N VAL A 257 3.62 3.57 -16.37
CA VAL A 257 2.83 2.67 -17.26
C VAL A 257 1.34 3.01 -17.37
N VAL A 258 0.71 3.60 -16.36
CA VAL A 258 -0.75 3.90 -16.42
C VAL A 258 -1.06 5.13 -17.30
N ALA A 259 -0.05 5.95 -17.61
CA ALA A 259 -0.18 7.06 -18.56
C ALA A 259 -0.07 6.62 -20.03
N ALA A 260 0.53 5.45 -20.31
CA ALA A 260 0.79 4.98 -21.67
C ALA A 260 -0.39 4.21 -22.32
N ALA A 261 -1.44 3.89 -21.55
CA ALA A 261 -2.67 3.29 -22.09
C ALA A 261 -3.64 4.34 -22.69
N ALA A 262 -3.32 5.63 -22.61
CA ALA A 262 -3.97 6.63 -23.44
C ALA A 262 -3.41 6.53 -24.87
N PRO A 263 -4.24 6.34 -25.92
CA PRO A 263 -3.73 6.42 -27.27
C PRO A 263 -3.09 7.80 -27.44
N ALA A 264 -1.81 7.81 -27.83
CA ALA A 264 -1.13 9.03 -28.25
C ALA A 264 -1.97 9.65 -29.36
N SER A 265 -2.67 10.75 -29.05
CA SER A 265 -3.35 11.54 -30.05
C SER A 265 -2.30 11.98 -31.05
N SER A 266 -2.45 11.48 -32.28
CA SER A 266 -1.65 11.87 -33.43
C SER A 266 -1.60 13.40 -33.50
N ALA A 267 -0.40 13.96 -33.36
CA ALA A 267 -0.17 15.35 -33.71
C ALA A 267 -0.51 15.53 -35.20
N ALA A 268 -1.66 16.13 -35.47
CA ALA A 268 -2.00 16.59 -36.80
C ALA A 268 -1.00 17.69 -37.21
N PRO A 269 -0.49 17.70 -38.45
CA PRO A 269 0.48 18.69 -38.89
C PRO A 269 -0.20 20.06 -38.95
N ALA A 270 0.49 21.07 -38.41
CA ALA A 270 0.08 22.46 -38.49
C ALA A 270 -0.20 22.82 -39.96
N ALA A 271 -1.44 23.22 -40.23
CA ALA A 271 -1.81 23.82 -41.50
C ALA A 271 -1.02 25.12 -41.68
N GLY A 272 -0.04 25.09 -42.59
CA GLY A 272 0.68 26.25 -43.05
C GLY A 272 -0.29 27.24 -43.70
N SER A 273 -0.30 28.45 -43.15
CA SER A 273 -0.82 29.67 -43.78
C SER A 273 -0.34 29.78 -45.23
N ARG A 274 -1.27 29.95 -46.17
CA ARG A 274 -1.00 30.41 -47.54
C ARG A 274 -1.49 31.85 -47.67
N ASN A 275 -0.56 32.70 -48.11
CA ASN A 275 -0.66 33.97 -48.83
C ASN A 275 -1.76 34.97 -48.46
#